data_AF-A0A818P5G0-F1
#
_entry.id   AF-A0A818P5G0-F1
#
_cell.length_a   1.000
_cell.length_b   1.000
_cell.length_c   1.000
_cell.angle_alpha   90.00
_cell.angle_beta   90.00
_cell.angle_gamma   90.00
#
_symmetry.space_group_name_H-M   'P 1'
#
loop_
_entity.id
_entity.type
_entity.pdbx_description
1 polymer ?
#
loop_
_entity_poly.entity_id
_entity_poly.type
_entity_poly.pdbx_seq_one_letter_code
_entity_poly.pdbx_strand_id
1 'polypeptide(L)' 'MVKQANIVVCGSACVGKSTLVNSLCGKEVPKTSSSLCSATDEMKKYVLNQTYQSVNEAASSTEYSITIWDTSGIES' A
#
# COMPACT_ATOMS: atom_id res chain seq x y z
N MET A 1 8.50 -20.91 0.04
CA MET A 1 8.96 -19.96 1.10
C MET A 1 8.27 -18.64 0.84
N VAL A 2 7.64 -18.03 1.85
CA VAL A 2 6.96 -16.74 1.71
C VAL A 2 7.98 -15.62 1.88
N LYS A 3 8.04 -14.70 0.93
CA LYS A 3 8.85 -13.48 1.02
C LYS A 3 8.02 -12.36 1.65
N GLN A 4 8.61 -11.60 2.57
CA GLN A 4 7.91 -10.52 3.26
C GLN A 4 8.51 -9.17 2.92
N ALA A 5 7.67 -8.14 2.78
CA ALA A 5 8.10 -6.76 2.56
C ALA A 5 7.24 -5.79 3.37
N ASN A 6 7.84 -4.66 3.78
CA ASN A 6 7.14 -3.56 4.45
C ASN A 6 7.36 -2.28 3.64
N ILE A 7 6.27 -1.58 3.34
CA ILE A 7 6.25 -0.30 2.64
C ILE A 7 5.57 0.73 3.55
N VAL A 8 6.21 1.86 3.78
CA VAL A 8 5.63 2.98 4.54
C VAL A 8 5.48 4.15 3.59
N VAL A 9 4.26 4.70 3.49
CA VAL A 9 3.93 5.80 2.58
C VAL A 9 3.77 7.08 3.38
N CYS A 10 4.77 7.96 3.29
CA CYS A 10 4.83 9.23 4.01
C CYS A 10 4.74 10.44 3.05
N GLY A 11 4.33 11.59 3.57
CA GLY A 11 4.26 12.86 2.83
C GLY A 11 3.19 13.79 3.39
N SER A 12 3.16 15.03 2.90
CA SER A 12 2.21 16.06 3.34
C SER A 12 0.74 15.64 3.17
N ALA A 13 -0.17 16.33 3.84
CA ALA A 13 -1.61 16.12 3.65
C ALA A 13 -2.00 16.32 2.16
N CYS A 14 -3.01 15.58 1.70
CA CYS A 14 -3.62 15.74 0.38
C CYS A 14 -2.72 15.50 -0.87
N VAL A 15 -1.49 14.96 -0.74
CA VAL A 15 -0.60 14.65 -1.89
C VAL A 15 -0.92 13.33 -2.62
N GLY A 16 -2.03 12.66 -2.28
CA GLY A 16 -2.47 11.43 -2.94
C GLY A 16 -1.87 10.12 -2.41
N LYS A 17 -1.32 10.09 -1.19
CA LYS A 17 -0.78 8.87 -0.55
C LYS A 17 -1.79 7.71 -0.55
N SER A 18 -2.99 7.95 -0.06
CA SER A 18 -4.06 6.96 0.00
C SER A 18 -4.51 6.50 -1.39
N THR A 19 -4.47 7.38 -2.40
CA THR A 19 -4.71 7.01 -3.80
C THR A 19 -3.65 6.02 -4.30
N LEU A 20 -2.37 6.28 -4.01
CA LEU A 20 -1.29 5.35 -4.34
C LEU A 20 -1.47 4.00 -3.64
N VAL A 21 -1.85 3.99 -2.37
CA VAL A 21 -2.11 2.76 -1.61
C VAL A 21 -3.28 1.97 -2.23
N ASN A 22 -4.36 2.64 -2.64
CA ASN A 22 -5.46 2.03 -3.40
C ASN A 22 -4.97 1.37 -4.69
N SER A 23 -4.13 2.07 -5.46
CA SER A 23 -3.56 1.53 -6.69
C SER A 23 -2.68 0.31 -6.44
N LEU A 24 -1.85 0.33 -5.40
CA LEU A 24 -0.99 -0.81 -5.03
C LEU A 24 -1.81 -2.01 -4.55
N CYS A 25 -2.93 -1.78 -3.86
CA CYS A 25 -3.79 -2.84 -3.37
C CYS A 25 -4.74 -3.43 -4.44
N GLY A 26 -4.88 -2.76 -5.59
CA GLY A 26 -5.78 -3.17 -6.68
C GLY A 26 -7.28 -3.14 -6.31
N LYS A 27 -7.63 -2.47 -5.21
CA LYS A 27 -9.00 -2.29 -4.71
C LYS A 27 -9.05 -1.02 -3.86
N GLU A 28 -10.22 -0.39 -3.74
CA GLU A 28 -10.39 0.72 -2.80
C GLU A 28 -10.30 0.19 -1.36
N VAL A 29 -9.23 0.55 -0.63
CA VAL A 29 -9.01 0.18 0.78
C VAL A 29 -8.97 1.41 1.69
N PRO A 30 -8.15 2.45 1.45
CA PRO A 30 -8.34 3.73 2.10
C PRO A 30 -9.49 4.56 1.52
N LYS A 31 -10.25 5.21 2.41
CA LYS A 31 -11.15 6.31 2.06
C LYS A 31 -10.31 7.47 1.54
N THR A 32 -10.47 7.80 0.26
CA THR A 32 -9.91 9.02 -0.33
C THR A 32 -10.96 10.11 -0.30
N SER A 33 -10.59 11.34 0.07
CA SER A 33 -11.44 12.52 -0.11
C SER A 33 -10.88 13.42 -1.22
N SER A 34 -11.76 14.08 -1.96
CA SER A 34 -11.42 15.19 -2.85
C SER A 34 -11.37 16.54 -2.12
N SER A 35 -11.55 16.54 -0.79
CA SER A 35 -11.57 17.74 0.03
C SER A 35 -10.18 18.14 0.51
N LEU A 36 -10.02 19.41 0.87
CA LEU A 36 -8.80 19.96 1.48
C LEU A 36 -8.57 19.47 2.92
N CYS A 37 -9.49 18.67 3.48
CA CYS A 37 -9.29 18.08 4.79
C CYS A 37 -8.46 16.79 4.67
N SER A 38 -7.55 16.61 5.62
CA SER A 38 -6.91 15.32 5.92
C SER A 38 -7.93 14.17 5.84
N ALA A 39 -7.72 13.23 4.91
CA ALA A 39 -8.52 12.01 4.83
C ALA A 39 -8.00 10.90 5.77
N THR A 40 -6.78 11.07 6.27
CA THR A 40 -6.05 10.08 7.06
C THR A 40 -5.55 10.74 8.33
N ASP A 41 -6.36 10.66 9.39
CA ASP A 41 -6.00 11.20 10.70
C ASP A 41 -5.15 10.22 11.53
N GLU A 42 -5.16 8.94 11.17
CA GLU A 42 -4.43 7.86 11.86
C GLU A 42 -3.72 6.94 10.85
N MET A 43 -2.59 6.35 11.26
CA MET A 43 -1.86 5.38 10.46
C MET A 43 -2.70 4.12 10.22
N LYS A 44 -2.80 3.67 8.97
CA LYS A 44 -3.54 2.47 8.58
C LYS A 44 -2.63 1.41 7.97
N LYS A 45 -2.90 0.16 8.30
CA LYS A 45 -2.17 -1.01 7.80
C LYS A 45 -2.98 -1.77 6.76
N TYR A 46 -2.33 -2.10 5.65
CA TYR A 46 -2.88 -2.92 4.58
C TYR A 46 -1.96 -4.10 4.31
N VAL A 47 -2.50 -5.31 4.20
CA VAL A 47 -1.71 -6.52 3.91
C VAL A 47 -2.14 -7.08 2.55
N LEU A 48 -1.18 -7.22 1.66
CA LEU A 48 -1.33 -7.72 0.31
C LEU A 48 -0.56 -9.04 0.20
N ASN A 49 -1.30 -10.14 -0.01
CA ASN A 49 -0.71 -11.45 -0.30
C ASN A 49 -0.82 -11.70 -1.80
N GLN A 50 0.30 -11.91 -2.47
CA GLN A 50 0.35 -12.15 -3.91
C GLN A 50 1.25 -13.33 -4.24
N THR A 51 0.82 -14.14 -5.20
CA THR A 51 1.61 -15.24 -5.74
C THR A 51 2.11 -14.83 -7.12
N TYR A 52 3.42 -14.78 -7.28
CA TYR A 52 4.07 -14.54 -8.56
C TYR A 52 4.53 -15.87 -9.15
N GLN A 53 4.14 -16.14 -10.40
CA GLN A 53 4.64 -17.28 -11.17
C GLN A 53 5.68 -16.77 -12.17
N SER A 54 6.93 -17.23 -12.03
CA SER A 54 7.96 -16.92 -13.02
C SER A 54 7.65 -17.64 -14.33
N VAL A 55 7.65 -16.90 -15.44
CA VAL A 55 7.34 -17.44 -16.77
C VAL A 55 8.55 -18.18 -17.37
N ASN A 56 9.76 -17.94 -16.85
CA ASN A 56 11.01 -18.31 -17.54
C ASN A 56 11.99 -19.19 -16.73
N GLU A 57 11.68 -19.57 -15.49
CA GLU A 57 12.51 -20.48 -14.70
C GLU A 57 11.63 -21.54 -14.03
N ALA A 58 11.85 -22.81 -14.39
CA ALA A 58 11.30 -24.03 -13.79
C ALA A 58 10.09 -23.81 -12.86
N ALA A 59 8.94 -23.42 -13.42
CA ALA A 59 7.63 -23.20 -12.77
C ALA A 59 7.68 -23.03 -11.24
N SER A 60 8.40 -22.02 -10.76
CA SER A 60 8.48 -21.75 -9.31
C SER A 60 7.48 -20.64 -8.96
N SER A 61 6.49 -20.99 -8.14
CA SER A 61 5.59 -20.01 -7.54
C SER A 61 6.26 -19.42 -6.29
N THR A 62 6.38 -18.10 -6.25
CA THR A 62 6.83 -17.38 -5.06
C THR A 62 5.66 -16.61 -4.46
N GLU A 63 5.39 -16.86 -3.19
CA GLU A 63 4.40 -16.11 -2.42
C GLU A 63 5.06 -14.90 -1.75
N TYR A 64 4.40 -13.75 -1.84
CA TYR A 64 4.78 -12.49 -1.21
C TYR A 64 3.70 -12.04 -0.24
N SER A 65 4.10 -11.61 0.95
CA SER A 65 3.24 -10.90 1.91
C SER A 65 3.80 -9.50 2.12
N ILE A 66 3.08 -8.50 1.60
CA ILE A 66 3.49 -7.10 1.59
C ILE A 66 2.60 -6.34 2.57
N THR A 67 3.21 -5.70 3.56
CA THR A 67 2.52 -4.78 4.46
C THR A 67 2.74 -3.34 4.00
N ILE A 68 1.66 -2.60 3.76
CA ILE A 68 1.67 -1.20 3.38
C ILE A 68 1.10 -0.37 4.53
N TRP A 69 1.84 0.63 4.98
CA TRP A 69 1.44 1.57 6.02
C TRP A 69 1.13 2.93 5.38
N ASP A 70 -0.14 3.32 5.38
CA ASP A 70 -0.60 4.65 4.97
C ASP A 70 -0.57 5.58 6.19
N THR A 71 0.19 6.67 6.11
CA THR A 71 0.36 7.60 7.25
C THR A 71 -0.51 8.84 7.10
N SER A 72 -0.75 9.54 8.21
CA SER A 72 -1.29 10.89 8.17
C SER A 72 -0.36 11.85 7.43
N GLY A 73 -0.89 13.03 7.08
CA GLY A 73 -0.08 14.12 6.54
C GLY A 73 0.98 14.57 7.54
N ILE A 74 2.23 14.65 7.10
CA ILE A 74 3.30 15.28 7.88
C ILE A 74 3.38 16.74 7.44
N GLU A 75 3.09 17.66 8.35
CA GLU A 75 3.28 19.10 8.18
C GLU A 75 4.43 19.56 9.10
N SER A 76 5.29 20.43 8.57
CA SER A 76 6.46 21.01 9.25
C SER A 76 6.17 22.41 9.74
#